data_AF-A0A7J7T6K0-F1
#
_entry.id   AF-A0A7J7T6K0-F1
#
_cell.length_a   1.000
_cell.length_b   1.000
_cell.length_c   1.000
_cell.angle_alpha   90.00
_cell.angle_beta   90.00
_cell.angle_gamma   90.00
#
_symmetry.space_group_name_H-M   'P 1'
#
loop_
_entity.id
_entity.type
_entity.pdbx_description
1 polymer ?
#
loop_
_entity_poly.entity_id
_entity_poly.type
_entity_poly.pdbx_seq_one_letter_code
_entity_poly.pdbx_strand_id
1 'polypeptide(L)'
;MLDVLQGLRGAVAQQVSHSSGTVKVVIVDSVTAVVSPLLGGQQREGLALMMQLALELKTLARDLGVAVVVTNHMTRDRDSGKLKPALGRSWSFVPSTRIVLAIGEGAGAPGRQRTACLTKSPRLPTGSQETVDIGTWGALEQSPLLQGEQT
;
A
#
# COMPACT_ATOMS: atom_id res chain seq x y z
N MET A 1 -7.15 -14.72 0.31
CA MET A 1 -6.10 -13.76 -0.10
C MET A 1 -4.83 -14.48 -0.54
N LEU A 2 -4.23 -15.33 0.29
CA LEU A 2 -3.08 -16.15 -0.10
C LEU A 2 -3.36 -16.97 -1.37
N ASP A 3 -4.51 -17.63 -1.45
CA ASP A 3 -4.90 -18.41 -2.63
C ASP A 3 -5.00 -17.54 -3.90
N VAL A 4 -5.44 -16.29 -3.77
CA VAL A 4 -5.54 -15.34 -4.89
C VAL A 4 -4.16 -14.94 -5.37
N LEU A 5 -3.21 -14.68 -4.46
CA LEU A 5 -1.82 -14.36 -4.79
C LEU A 5 -1.10 -15.55 -5.43
N GLN A 6 -1.33 -16.76 -4.92
CA GLN A 6 -0.78 -18.00 -5.49
C GLN A 6 -1.39 -18.30 -6.86
N GLY A 7 -2.70 -18.11 -7.01
CA GLY A 7 -3.39 -18.23 -8.29
C GLY A 7 -2.87 -17.22 -9.32
N LEU A 8 -2.67 -15.96 -8.93
CA LEU A 8 -2.05 -14.94 -9.76
C LEU A 8 -0.64 -15.35 -10.19
N ARG A 9 0.17 -15.87 -9.28
CA ARG A 9 1.51 -16.38 -9.59
C ARG A 9 1.45 -17.48 -10.64
N GLY A 10 0.54 -18.45 -10.48
CA GLY A 10 0.33 -19.53 -11.43
C GLY A 10 -0.11 -19.02 -12.80
N ALA A 11 -1.06 -18.09 -12.84
CA ALA A 11 -1.58 -17.51 -14.08
C ALA A 11 -0.49 -16.72 -14.84
N VAL A 12 0.24 -15.85 -14.15
CA VAL A 12 1.30 -15.02 -14.77
C VAL A 12 2.47 -15.88 -15.22
N ALA A 13 2.83 -16.94 -14.48
CA ALA A 13 3.85 -17.89 -14.92
C ALA A 13 3.45 -18.61 -16.23
N GLN A 14 2.15 -18.83 -16.45
CA GLN A 14 1.62 -19.44 -17.67
C GLN A 14 1.44 -18.44 -18.84
N GLN A 15 1.41 -17.12 -18.56
CA GLN A 15 1.28 -16.07 -19.58
C GLN A 15 2.49 -15.96 -20.52
N VAL A 16 3.60 -16.65 -20.25
CA VAL A 16 4.78 -16.69 -21.15
C VAL A 16 4.45 -17.29 -22.53
N SER A 17 3.32 -17.99 -22.68
CA SER A 17 2.91 -18.66 -23.92
C SER A 17 1.87 -17.91 -24.77
N HIS A 18 1.22 -16.86 -24.24
CA HIS A 18 0.13 -16.16 -24.94
C HIS A 18 0.33 -14.64 -24.88
N SER A 19 0.12 -13.94 -25.99
CA SER A 19 0.36 -12.50 -26.23
C SER A 19 -0.49 -11.51 -25.40
N SER A 20 -0.96 -11.90 -24.22
CA SER A 20 -1.65 -11.02 -23.27
C SER A 20 -0.63 -10.25 -22.42
N GLY A 21 -0.87 -8.95 -22.21
CA GLY A 21 0.09 -8.03 -21.59
C GLY A 21 0.61 -8.51 -20.22
N THR A 22 1.90 -8.30 -19.98
CA THR A 22 2.55 -8.71 -18.73
C THR A 22 2.12 -7.81 -17.56
N VAL A 23 1.69 -8.41 -16.45
CA VAL A 23 1.43 -7.69 -15.19
C VAL A 23 2.71 -6.96 -14.76
N LYS A 24 2.59 -5.69 -14.35
CA LYS A 24 3.73 -4.86 -13.90
C LYS A 24 3.67 -4.46 -12.43
N VAL A 25 2.46 -4.31 -11.88
CA VAL A 25 2.24 -3.84 -10.51
C VAL A 25 1.12 -4.65 -9.87
N VAL A 26 1.32 -5.02 -8.60
CA VAL A 26 0.28 -5.58 -7.73
C VAL A 26 0.09 -4.61 -6.57
N ILE A 27 -1.16 -4.15 -6.37
CA ILE A 27 -1.52 -3.23 -5.29
C ILE A 27 -2.40 -3.97 -4.30
N VAL A 28 -2.02 -3.96 -3.02
CA VAL A 28 -2.83 -4.48 -1.91
C VAL A 28 -3.23 -3.33 -1.00
N ASP A 29 -4.50 -2.92 -1.11
CA ASP A 29 -5.11 -1.92 -0.24
C ASP A 29 -6.24 -2.55 0.60
N SER A 30 -6.08 -2.81 1.91
CA SER A 30 -4.88 -2.69 2.74
C SER A 30 -4.51 -4.03 3.38
N VAL A 31 -3.22 -4.26 3.63
CA VAL A 31 -2.79 -5.49 4.33
C VAL A 31 -3.38 -5.54 5.73
N THR A 32 -3.49 -4.38 6.39
CA THR A 32 -4.07 -4.30 7.73
C THR A 32 -5.50 -4.80 7.77
N ALA A 33 -6.34 -4.47 6.78
CA ALA A 33 -7.74 -4.89 6.76
C ALA A 33 -7.89 -6.42 6.72
N VAL A 34 -6.97 -7.11 6.05
CA VAL A 34 -6.97 -8.58 5.96
C VAL A 34 -6.49 -9.22 7.27
N VAL A 35 -5.48 -8.63 7.90
CA VAL A 35 -4.79 -9.29 9.02
C VAL A 35 -5.33 -8.84 10.38
N SER A 36 -5.85 -7.61 10.52
CA SER A 36 -6.27 -7.05 11.82
C SER A 36 -7.31 -7.86 12.59
N PRO A 37 -8.31 -8.51 11.96
CA PRO A 37 -9.26 -9.35 12.69
C PRO A 37 -8.59 -10.55 13.41
N LEU A 38 -7.38 -10.90 12.99
CA LEU A 38 -6.62 -12.06 13.46
C LEU A 38 -5.48 -11.68 14.42
N LEU A 39 -5.23 -10.38 14.63
CA LEU A 39 -4.12 -9.86 15.45
C LEU A 39 -4.52 -9.47 16.88
N GLY A 40 -5.71 -9.89 17.34
CA GLY A 40 -6.20 -9.67 18.70
C GLY A 40 -6.01 -10.89 19.61
N GLY A 41 -5.72 -10.66 20.90
CA GLY A 41 -5.65 -11.70 21.93
C GLY A 41 -4.33 -12.49 21.97
N GLN A 42 -4.38 -13.75 22.43
CA GLN A 42 -3.23 -14.69 22.51
C GLN A 42 -2.99 -15.46 21.20
N GLN A 43 -3.63 -15.06 20.09
CA GLN A 43 -3.65 -15.86 18.87
C GLN A 43 -2.37 -15.68 18.05
N ARG A 44 -1.49 -16.68 18.09
CA ARG A 44 -0.26 -16.75 17.28
C ARG A 44 -0.54 -16.87 15.78
N GLU A 45 -1.76 -17.27 15.42
CA GLU A 45 -2.19 -17.52 14.04
C GLU A 45 -2.14 -16.26 13.17
N GLY A 46 -2.58 -15.10 13.68
CA GLY A 46 -2.54 -13.86 12.93
C GLY A 46 -1.13 -13.42 12.53
N LEU A 47 -0.15 -13.64 13.41
CA LEU A 47 1.26 -13.38 13.11
C LEU A 47 1.80 -14.35 12.06
N ALA A 48 1.46 -15.63 12.17
CA ALA A 48 1.88 -16.64 11.19
C ALA A 48 1.31 -16.33 9.80
N LEU A 49 0.03 -15.98 9.71
CA LEU A 49 -0.62 -15.57 8.46
C LEU A 49 0.00 -14.29 7.89
N MET A 50 0.32 -13.32 8.75
CA MET A 50 1.06 -12.13 8.33
C MET A 50 2.40 -12.51 7.69
N MET A 51 3.15 -13.46 8.28
CA MET A 51 4.45 -13.88 7.73
C MET A 51 4.30 -14.64 6.42
N GLN A 52 3.28 -15.49 6.29
CA GLN A 52 2.98 -16.17 5.02
C GLN A 52 2.62 -15.17 3.92
N LEU A 53 1.80 -14.16 4.23
CA LEU A 53 1.46 -13.09 3.29
C LEU A 53 2.69 -12.28 2.89
N ALA A 54 3.55 -11.95 3.85
CA ALA A 54 4.82 -11.26 3.59
C ALA A 54 5.73 -12.06 2.64
N LEU A 55 5.82 -13.37 2.84
CA LEU A 55 6.61 -14.26 1.99
C LEU A 55 6.03 -14.29 0.57
N GLU A 56 4.72 -14.52 0.44
CA GLU A 56 4.09 -14.63 -0.88
C GLU A 56 4.23 -13.34 -1.70
N LEU A 57 4.04 -12.17 -1.07
CA LEU A 57 4.22 -10.87 -1.73
C LEU A 57 5.67 -10.65 -2.19
N LYS A 58 6.66 -11.08 -1.40
CA LYS A 58 8.08 -11.01 -1.78
C LYS A 58 8.41 -11.96 -2.93
N THR A 59 7.86 -13.17 -2.88
CA THR A 59 8.02 -14.17 -3.93
C THR A 59 7.42 -13.67 -5.24
N LEU A 60 6.21 -13.11 -5.21
CA LEU A 60 5.61 -12.47 -6.38
C LEU A 60 6.49 -11.38 -6.97
N ALA A 61 6.97 -10.44 -6.15
CA ALA A 61 7.83 -9.35 -6.61
C ALA A 61 9.12 -9.86 -7.27
N ARG A 62 9.76 -10.87 -6.66
CA ARG A 62 11.02 -11.44 -7.13
C ARG A 62 10.84 -12.30 -8.39
N ASP A 63 9.93 -13.26 -8.34
CA ASP A 63 9.80 -14.29 -9.36
C ASP A 63 9.18 -13.74 -10.64
N LEU A 64 8.25 -12.80 -10.52
CA LEU A 64 7.55 -12.21 -11.66
C LEU A 64 8.15 -10.85 -12.09
N GLY A 65 9.10 -10.31 -11.33
CA GLY A 65 9.69 -8.99 -11.59
C GLY A 65 8.69 -7.84 -11.53
N VAL A 66 7.61 -7.99 -10.75
CA VAL A 66 6.55 -6.98 -10.61
C VAL A 66 6.78 -6.08 -9.40
N ALA A 67 6.35 -4.83 -9.48
CA ALA A 67 6.31 -3.96 -8.32
C ALA A 67 5.14 -4.35 -7.41
N VAL A 68 5.38 -4.50 -6.11
CA VAL A 68 4.33 -4.76 -5.13
C VAL A 68 4.19 -3.54 -4.22
N VAL A 69 3.01 -2.93 -4.24
CA VAL A 69 2.64 -1.79 -3.40
C VAL A 69 1.61 -2.25 -2.39
N VAL A 70 1.85 -1.96 -1.11
CA VAL A 70 0.92 -2.29 -0.04
C VAL A 70 0.59 -1.05 0.77
N THR A 71 -0.66 -0.90 1.17
CA THR A 71 -1.06 0.10 2.15
C THR A 71 -1.19 -0.54 3.54
N ASN A 72 -1.02 0.28 4.56
CA ASN A 72 -1.11 -0.10 5.97
C ASN A 72 -1.69 1.09 6.73
N HIS A 73 -2.55 0.82 7.70
CA HIS A 73 -3.11 1.87 8.56
C HIS A 73 -2.09 2.35 9.60
N MET A 74 -2.34 3.54 10.14
CA MET A 74 -1.63 4.09 11.29
C MET A 74 -2.49 3.92 12.55
N THR A 75 -1.86 3.57 13.67
CA THR A 75 -2.47 3.52 15.00
C THR A 75 -1.73 4.47 15.93
N ARG A 76 -2.35 4.80 17.07
CA ARG A 76 -1.66 5.52 18.14
C ARG A 76 -1.09 4.55 19.14
N ASP A 77 0.16 4.77 19.51
CA ASP A 77 0.77 4.12 20.64
C ASP A 77 0.05 4.52 21.94
N ARG A 78 -0.22 3.55 22.81
CA ARG A 78 -1.01 3.80 24.04
C ARG A 78 -0.25 4.64 25.06
N ASP A 79 1.07 4.43 25.15
CA ASP A 79 1.90 5.08 26.16
C ASP A 79 2.36 6.45 25.68
N SER A 80 2.87 6.53 24.44
CA SER A 80 3.44 7.78 23.90
C SER A 80 2.46 8.63 23.10
N GLY A 81 1.28 8.10 22.72
CA GLY A 81 0.31 8.78 21.85
C GLY A 81 0.78 8.99 20.40
N LYS A 82 2.03 8.62 20.09
CA LYS A 82 2.66 8.80 18.78
C LYS A 82 2.03 7.90 17.73
N LEU A 83 1.93 8.40 16.50
CA LEU A 83 1.47 7.60 15.37
C LEU A 83 2.52 6.53 15.04
N LYS A 84 2.05 5.29 14.84
CA LYS A 84 2.87 4.15 14.42
C LYS A 84 2.13 3.30 13.39
N PRO A 85 2.85 2.57 12.52
CA PRO A 85 2.22 1.64 11.60
C PRO A 85 1.50 0.51 12.35
N ALA A 86 0.28 0.16 11.92
CA ALA A 86 -0.58 -0.79 12.62
C ALA A 86 0.03 -2.20 12.76
N LEU A 87 0.67 -2.69 11.70
CA LEU A 87 1.30 -4.03 11.67
C LEU A 87 2.61 -4.13 12.48
N GLY A 88 3.10 -3.01 13.03
CA GLY A 88 4.22 -2.99 13.98
C GLY A 88 5.56 -3.52 13.44
N ARG A 89 6.43 -3.94 14.37
CA ARG A 89 7.80 -4.37 14.09
C ARG A 89 7.87 -5.67 13.28
N SER A 90 6.95 -6.60 13.48
CA SER A 90 6.91 -7.87 12.76
C SER A 90 6.72 -7.68 11.25
N TRP A 91 6.14 -6.56 10.82
CA TRP A 91 6.05 -6.18 9.40
C TRP A 91 7.11 -5.15 8.97
N SER A 92 7.91 -4.60 9.90
CA SER A 92 8.85 -3.49 9.61
C SER A 92 9.94 -3.87 8.56
N PHE A 93 10.20 -5.16 8.59
CA PHE A 93 10.80 -6.02 7.61
C PHE A 93 10.53 -5.87 6.13
N VAL A 94 9.23 -5.94 5.85
CA VAL A 94 8.71 -6.64 4.68
C VAL A 94 8.86 -5.79 3.43
N PRO A 95 8.29 -4.56 3.38
CA PRO A 95 8.56 -3.65 2.30
C PRO A 95 10.01 -3.14 2.36
N SER A 96 10.64 -3.10 1.19
CA SER A 96 11.98 -2.52 1.00
C SER A 96 11.95 -1.00 1.15
N THR A 97 10.89 -0.35 0.64
CA THR A 97 10.69 1.09 0.66
C THR A 97 9.41 1.45 1.42
N ARG A 98 9.43 2.53 2.21
CA ARG A 98 8.26 2.97 3.01
C ARG A 98 8.06 4.46 2.87
N ILE A 99 6.82 4.83 2.59
CA ILE A 99 6.38 6.21 2.53
C ILE A 99 5.29 6.41 3.57
N VAL A 100 5.41 7.45 4.38
CA VAL A 100 4.39 7.88 5.32
C VAL A 100 3.67 9.07 4.72
N LEU A 101 2.35 8.98 4.62
CA LEU A 101 1.50 10.07 4.18
C LEU A 101 0.90 10.75 5.41
N ALA A 102 1.03 12.08 5.49
CA ALA A 102 0.44 12.91 6.53
C ALA A 102 -0.39 14.03 5.90
N ILE A 103 -1.33 14.58 6.66
CA ILE A 103 -2.03 15.81 6.25
C ILE A 103 -1.03 16.96 6.39
N GLY A 104 -0.84 17.75 5.33
CA GLY A 104 0.08 18.88 5.35
C GLY A 104 -0.52 20.07 6.11
N GLU A 105 0.29 20.77 6.91
CA GLU A 105 -0.08 21.99 7.65
C GLU A 105 0.10 23.27 6.80
N GLY A 106 -0.26 23.22 5.51
CA GLY A 106 -0.13 24.37 4.61
C GLY A 106 -1.38 25.26 4.62
N ALA A 107 -1.19 26.56 4.40
CA ALA A 107 -2.24 27.60 4.33
C ALA A 107 -3.24 27.47 3.15
N GLY A 108 -3.21 26.35 2.41
CA GLY A 108 -4.17 26.03 1.35
C GLY A 108 -5.44 25.37 1.90
N ALA A 109 -6.45 25.20 1.05
CA ALA A 109 -7.74 24.63 1.43
C ALA A 109 -7.56 23.33 2.26
N PRO A 110 -8.12 23.27 3.48
CA PRO A 110 -7.90 22.17 4.40
C PRO A 110 -8.32 20.85 3.75
N GLY A 111 -7.40 19.91 3.65
CA GLY A 111 -7.71 18.54 3.22
C GLY A 111 -7.25 18.13 1.82
N ARG A 112 -6.70 19.02 0.98
CA ARG A 112 -6.18 18.65 -0.36
C ARG A 112 -4.67 18.37 -0.40
N GLN A 113 -3.91 19.00 0.49
CA GLN A 113 -2.46 18.86 0.58
C GLN A 113 -2.07 17.71 1.51
N ARG A 114 -1.11 16.88 1.08
CA ARG A 114 -0.51 15.80 1.86
C ARG A 114 1.00 15.95 1.84
N THR A 115 1.65 15.50 2.90
CA THR A 115 3.10 15.35 2.94
C THR A 115 3.45 13.89 2.81
N ALA A 116 4.30 13.54 1.87
CA ALA A 116 4.85 12.20 1.68
C ALA A 116 6.29 12.15 2.18
N CYS A 117 6.54 11.37 3.22
CA CYS A 117 7.85 11.22 3.86
C CYS A 117 8.45 9.84 3.58
N LEU A 118 9.65 9.79 3.02
CA LEU A 118 10.38 8.55 2.80
C LEU A 118 11.03 8.08 4.10
N THR A 119 10.49 7.03 4.71
CA THR A 119 10.94 6.54 6.04
C THR A 119 11.85 5.32 5.98
N LYS A 120 11.88 4.61 4.86
CA LYS A 120 12.80 3.49 4.59
C LYS A 120 13.06 3.42 3.10
N SER A 121 14.32 3.27 2.72
CA SER A 121 14.72 2.95 1.34
C SER A 121 16.13 2.37 1.33
N PRO A 122 16.41 1.34 0.51
CA PRO A 122 17.78 0.87 0.30
C PRO A 122 18.56 1.74 -0.70
N ARG A 123 17.89 2.62 -1.44
CA ARG A 123 18.47 3.36 -2.58
C ARG A 123 18.49 4.87 -2.42
N LEU A 124 17.73 5.42 -1.47
CA LEU A 124 17.52 6.87 -1.33
C LEU A 124 17.66 7.30 0.14
N PRO A 125 18.14 8.53 0.41
CA PRO A 125 18.18 9.07 1.76
C PRO A 125 16.78 9.16 2.39
N THR A 126 16.63 8.60 3.59
CA THR A 126 15.38 8.67 4.35
C THR A 126 15.24 10.02 5.07
N GLY A 127 14.00 10.42 5.35
CA GLY A 127 13.68 11.71 5.96
C GLY A 127 13.37 12.82 4.96
N SER A 128 13.56 12.57 3.66
CA SER A 128 13.06 13.43 2.59
C SER A 128 11.54 13.49 2.61
N GLN A 129 11.00 14.69 2.40
CA GLN A 129 9.57 14.97 2.44
C GLN A 129 9.19 15.82 1.24
N GLU A 130 8.11 15.41 0.57
CA GLU A 130 7.55 16.15 -0.55
C GLU A 130 6.09 16.45 -0.28
N THR A 131 5.63 17.61 -0.74
CA THR A 131 4.24 18.01 -0.63
C THR A 131 3.48 17.63 -1.89
N VAL A 132 2.42 16.85 -1.72
CA VAL A 132 1.58 16.32 -2.78
C VAL A 132 0.19 16.94 -2.67
N ASP A 133 -0.31 17.51 -3.76
CA ASP A 133 -1.69 17.96 -3.87
C ASP A 133 -2.53 16.85 -4.53
N ILE A 134 -3.50 16.30 -3.81
CA ILE A 134 -4.33 15.20 -4.33
C ILE A 134 -5.18 15.63 -5.53
N GLY A 135 -5.61 16.88 -5.63
CA GLY A 135 -6.46 17.29 -6.76
C GLY A 135 -5.67 17.65 -8.02
N THR A 136 -4.35 17.87 -7.94
CA THR A 136 -3.50 17.99 -9.15
C THR A 136 -2.81 16.69 -9.52
N TRP A 137 -2.63 15.76 -8.57
CA TRP A 137 -1.93 14.47 -8.78
C TRP A 137 -2.84 13.22 -8.70
N GLY A 138 -4.08 13.37 -8.25
CA GLY A 138 -5.08 12.31 -8.20
C GLY A 138 -5.68 12.02 -9.57
N ALA A 139 -6.47 10.94 -9.68
CA ALA A 139 -7.29 10.74 -10.86
C ALA A 139 -8.17 11.98 -11.04
N LEU A 140 -8.00 12.69 -12.15
CA LEU A 140 -8.96 13.67 -12.62
C LEU A 140 -10.26 12.91 -12.80
N GLU A 141 -11.15 12.95 -11.81
CA GLU A 141 -12.55 12.68 -12.07
C GLU A 141 -13.00 13.80 -12.99
N GLN A 142 -12.97 13.53 -14.30
CA GLN A 142 -13.76 14.29 -15.26
C GLN A 142 -15.21 14.01 -14.88
N SER A 143 -15.76 14.83 -13.98
CA SER A 143 -17.20 14.89 -13.80
C SER A 143 -17.78 15.23 -15.19
N PRO A 144 -18.62 14.39 -15.80
CA PRO A 144 -19.29 14.80 -17.02
C PRO A 144 -20.15 16.00 -16.66
N LEU A 145 -19.74 17.18 -17.14
CA LEU A 145 -20.60 18.35 -17.19
C LEU A 145 -21.82 17.89 -17.99
N LEU A 146 -22.96 17.76 -17.31
CA LEU A 146 -24.27 17.72 -17.96
C LEU A 146 -24.41 19.05 -18.69
N GLN A 147 -23.94 19.07 -19.94
CA GLN A 147 -24.26 20.11 -20.90
C GLN A 147 -25.78 20.08 -21.08
N GLY A 148 -26.41 21.19 -20.72
CA GLY A 148 -27.86 21.31 -20.69
C GLY A 148 -28.51 21.03 -22.04
N GLU A 149 -29.63 20.33 -22.00
CA GLU A 149 -30.67 20.50 -23.00
C GLU A 149 -31.55 21.67 -22.54
N GLN A 150 -31.34 22.82 -23.17
CA GLN A 150 -32.42 23.79 -23.40
C GLN A 150 -33.33 23.20 -24.48
N THR A 151 -34.59 22.99 -24.13
CA THR A 151 -35.72 23.09 -25.06
C THR A 151 -36.85 23.82 -24.37
#